data_AF-A0A9E5UP69-F1
#
_entry.id   AF-A0A9E5UP69-F1
#
_cell.length_a   1.000
_cell.length_b   1.000
_cell.length_c   1.000
_cell.angle_alpha   90.00
_cell.angle_beta   90.00
_cell.angle_gamma   90.00
#
_symmetry.space_group_name_H-M   'P 1'
#
loop_
_entity.id
_entity.type
_entity.pdbx_description
1 polymer ?
#
loop_
_entity_poly.entity_id
_entity_poly.type
_entity_poly.pdbx_seq_one_letter_code
_entity_poly.pdbx_strand_id
1 'polypeptide(L)'
;MIARNYIRYCCLAFGIIGTSLPLSAQEILKKEKIYTLNTNEVVAYEENSLGLYQDELGYIVVTADIKQFSRSYHIKGKIYGPFDRRIVEKPVFNLDSWGFIDSKNETSYVIFNGEEIGVHRDPLYPVGLKVSSNAWSYVLIDQLEGNTRVIINGQEYGPFTSLHNYYLSNEGDRWAIAYNENPEEYFVLFNNGKKIGPYKRLINFEFLAGKGNRWVLTAEMKGLVPKKVNGREIPQFTVVTNTGEIGTFEQEIPGNAQYDYRQLITQGANYGQVVALEQKIHFLGNDELYGPYPTVVSSIDMGDEYNKFNYIDPATKTLHFKGMGFFRAMCGTIL
;
A
#
# COMPACT_ATOMS: atom_id res chain seq x y z
N MET A 1 -15.74 9.68 31.19
CA MET A 1 -16.75 9.36 30.15
C MET A 1 -16.50 7.92 29.72
N ILE A 2 -17.37 6.98 30.11
CA ILE A 2 -17.20 5.55 29.77
C ILE A 2 -17.84 5.35 28.39
N ALA A 3 -17.05 5.32 27.32
CA ALA A 3 -17.53 4.96 26.00
C ALA A 3 -17.76 3.44 25.96
N ARG A 4 -19.02 3.00 26.12
CA ARG A 4 -19.41 1.60 25.89
C ARG A 4 -19.88 1.45 24.44
N ASN A 5 -18.97 1.05 23.55
CA ASN A 5 -19.34 0.60 22.21
C ASN A 5 -19.67 -0.90 22.25
N TYR A 6 -20.95 -1.23 22.09
CA TYR A 6 -21.41 -2.61 21.91
C TYR A 6 -21.25 -3.01 20.44
N ILE A 7 -20.27 -3.86 20.14
CA ILE A 7 -20.20 -4.57 18.85
C ILE A 7 -20.96 -5.88 19.01
N ARG A 8 -22.14 -5.98 18.36
CA ARG A 8 -22.90 -7.22 18.21
C ARG A 8 -22.28 -8.03 17.07
N TYR A 9 -21.64 -9.15 17.38
CA TYR A 9 -21.35 -10.18 16.38
C TYR A 9 -22.59 -11.07 16.23
N CYS A 10 -23.20 -11.07 15.03
CA CYS A 10 -24.20 -12.06 14.66
C CYS A 10 -23.53 -13.43 14.54
N CYS A 11 -23.76 -14.31 15.52
CA CYS A 11 -23.50 -15.73 15.36
C CYS A 11 -24.60 -16.32 14.46
N LEU A 12 -24.26 -16.66 13.22
CA LEU A 12 -25.08 -17.57 12.41
C LEU A 12 -24.99 -18.96 13.05
N ALA A 13 -26.04 -19.36 13.75
CA ALA A 13 -26.18 -20.69 14.33
C ALA A 13 -26.48 -21.70 13.21
N PHE A 14 -25.44 -22.39 12.73
CA PHE A 14 -25.63 -23.67 12.03
C PHE A 14 -25.93 -24.75 13.08
N GLY A 15 -27.12 -25.34 12.99
CA GLY A 15 -27.52 -26.47 13.82
C GLY A 15 -26.66 -27.69 13.54
N ILE A 16 -25.61 -27.88 14.33
CA ILE A 16 -24.87 -29.13 14.42
C ILE A 16 -25.17 -29.75 15.78
N ILE A 17 -25.78 -30.93 15.75
CA ILE A 17 -26.14 -31.74 16.90
C ILE A 17 -24.84 -32.23 17.57
N GLY A 18 -24.62 -31.81 18.81
CA GLY A 18 -24.11 -32.70 19.87
C GLY A 18 -22.63 -33.06 19.89
N THR A 19 -21.71 -32.11 19.72
CA THR A 19 -20.37 -32.24 20.32
C THR A 19 -20.06 -31.00 21.16
N SER A 20 -19.88 -31.19 22.47
CA SER A 20 -19.43 -30.15 23.38
C SER A 20 -18.09 -29.62 22.89
N LEU A 21 -18.03 -28.34 22.52
CA LEU A 21 -16.76 -27.67 22.27
C LEU A 21 -15.85 -27.86 23.50
N PRO A 22 -14.56 -28.18 23.32
CA PRO A 22 -13.64 -28.33 24.43
C PRO A 22 -13.62 -27.05 25.27
N LEU A 23 -13.67 -27.18 26.60
CA LEU A 23 -13.70 -26.07 27.57
C LEU A 23 -12.62 -25.00 27.29
N SER A 24 -11.50 -25.39 26.67
CA SER A 24 -10.40 -24.49 26.28
C SER A 24 -10.79 -23.42 25.25
N ALA A 25 -11.87 -23.61 24.49
CA ALA A 25 -12.37 -22.60 23.55
C ALA A 25 -13.29 -21.56 24.21
N GLN A 26 -13.88 -21.88 25.38
CA GLN A 26 -14.73 -20.96 26.14
C GLN A 26 -13.94 -20.03 27.09
N GLU A 27 -12.70 -20.40 27.43
CA GLU A 27 -11.79 -19.56 28.24
C GLU A 27 -10.97 -18.54 27.43
N ILE A 28 -11.24 -18.37 26.13
CA ILE A 28 -10.89 -17.12 25.42
C ILE A 28 -11.92 -16.03 25.82
N LEU A 29 -12.13 -15.88 27.13
CA LEU A 29 -12.81 -14.74 27.70
C LEU A 29 -11.92 -13.52 27.42
N LYS A 30 -12.39 -12.69 26.49
CA LYS A 30 -11.82 -11.42 26.07
C LYS A 30 -11.32 -10.66 27.30
N LYS A 31 -10.00 -10.63 27.51
CA LYS A 31 -9.39 -9.75 28.50
C LYS A 31 -9.64 -8.31 28.04
N GLU A 32 -10.61 -7.65 28.66
CA GLU A 32 -10.81 -6.22 28.48
C GLU A 32 -9.61 -5.49 29.08
N LYS A 33 -8.92 -4.67 28.27
CA LYS A 33 -7.92 -3.73 28.77
C LYS A 33 -8.59 -2.37 28.88
N ILE A 34 -8.74 -1.88 30.11
CA ILE A 34 -9.36 -0.58 30.41
C ILE A 34 -8.25 0.45 30.56
N TYR A 35 -8.30 1.52 29.76
CA TYR A 35 -7.46 2.70 29.92
C TYR A 35 -8.29 3.82 30.53
N THR A 36 -7.84 4.35 31.65
CA THR A 36 -8.48 5.50 32.30
C THR A 36 -7.62 6.73 32.06
N LEU A 37 -8.20 7.71 31.36
CA LEU A 37 -7.55 8.99 31.07
C LEU A 37 -7.43 9.84 32.34
N ASN A 38 -6.33 10.58 32.47
CA ASN A 38 -6.19 11.58 33.52
C ASN A 38 -7.13 12.77 33.29
N THR A 39 -7.34 13.60 34.32
CA THR A 39 -8.30 14.73 34.28
C THR A 39 -8.03 15.74 33.15
N ASN A 40 -6.78 15.86 32.68
CA ASN A 40 -6.40 16.77 31.60
C ASN A 40 -6.19 16.06 30.25
N GLU A 41 -6.32 14.74 30.21
CA GLU A 41 -6.15 13.97 28.98
C GLU A 41 -7.47 13.80 28.25
N VAL A 42 -7.42 13.97 26.94
CA VAL A 42 -8.51 13.62 26.03
C VAL A 42 -7.99 12.64 24.98
N VAL A 43 -8.88 11.76 24.50
CA VAL A 43 -8.61 11.05 23.25
C VAL A 43 -8.48 12.11 22.17
N ALA A 44 -7.41 12.07 21.40
CA ALA A 44 -7.22 13.02 20.32
C ALA A 44 -8.26 12.69 19.21
N TYR A 45 -9.25 13.54 18.96
CA TYR A 45 -10.34 13.23 18.00
C TYR A 45 -10.52 14.27 16.88
N GLU A 46 -9.83 15.40 16.94
CA GLU A 46 -9.91 16.44 15.89
C GLU A 46 -9.13 16.01 14.63
N GLU A 47 -9.38 16.68 13.50
CA GLU A 47 -8.98 16.22 12.15
C GLU A 47 -7.47 15.98 11.94
N ASN A 48 -6.62 16.39 12.88
CA ASN A 48 -5.17 16.16 12.92
C ASN A 48 -4.69 15.38 14.16
N SER A 49 -5.63 14.80 14.92
CA SER A 49 -5.47 14.28 16.26
C SER A 49 -6.05 12.86 16.31
N LEU A 50 -5.12 11.94 16.42
CA LEU A 50 -5.18 10.47 16.35
C LEU A 50 -5.98 9.87 17.53
N GLY A 51 -7.07 9.12 17.30
CA GLY A 51 -7.98 8.75 18.41
C GLY A 51 -7.88 7.31 18.92
N LEU A 52 -8.06 6.36 18.03
CA LEU A 52 -7.91 4.94 18.33
C LEU A 52 -7.66 4.25 17.00
N TYR A 53 -6.52 3.61 16.90
CA TYR A 53 -6.21 2.76 15.76
C TYR A 53 -6.44 1.34 16.22
N GLN A 54 -7.33 0.63 15.56
CA GLN A 54 -7.57 -0.78 15.82
C GLN A 54 -7.36 -1.55 14.53
N ASP A 55 -6.59 -2.62 14.62
CA ASP A 55 -6.48 -3.66 13.60
C ASP A 55 -6.67 -5.02 14.28
N GLU A 56 -6.66 -6.10 13.51
CA GLU A 56 -6.91 -7.47 13.96
C GLU A 56 -6.03 -7.89 15.16
N LEU A 57 -4.87 -7.25 15.39
CA LEU A 57 -3.89 -7.63 16.42
C LEU A 57 -3.61 -6.61 17.53
N GLY A 58 -4.27 -5.45 17.54
CA GLY A 58 -4.03 -4.51 18.64
C GLY A 58 -4.65 -3.14 18.48
N TYR A 59 -4.27 -2.25 19.41
CA TYR A 59 -4.62 -0.83 19.33
C TYR A 59 -3.45 0.09 19.65
N ILE A 60 -3.48 1.27 19.02
CA ILE A 60 -2.69 2.44 19.40
C ILE A 60 -3.68 3.50 19.87
N VAL A 61 -3.51 3.98 21.10
CA VAL A 61 -4.26 5.13 21.63
C VAL A 61 -3.32 6.32 21.67
N VAL A 62 -3.77 7.45 21.16
CA VAL A 62 -3.01 8.71 21.30
C VAL A 62 -3.83 9.64 22.18
N THR A 63 -3.20 10.13 23.25
CA THR A 63 -3.80 11.10 24.17
C THR A 63 -3.17 12.46 23.94
N ALA A 64 -3.96 13.52 24.10
CA ALA A 64 -3.48 14.89 24.07
C ALA A 64 -3.66 15.54 25.45
N ASP A 65 -2.63 16.27 25.90
CA ASP A 65 -2.72 17.24 26.98
C ASP A 65 -2.96 18.63 26.38
N ILE A 66 -4.20 19.08 26.50
CA ILE A 66 -4.67 20.36 25.96
C ILE A 66 -4.04 21.58 26.63
N LYS A 67 -3.52 21.46 27.87
CA LYS A 67 -2.87 22.57 28.58
C LYS A 67 -1.43 22.73 28.15
N GLN A 68 -0.76 21.61 27.93
CA GLN A 68 0.64 21.58 27.51
C GLN A 68 0.80 21.61 25.98
N PHE A 69 -0.30 21.50 25.24
CA PHE A 69 -0.30 21.31 23.78
C PHE A 69 0.61 20.15 23.36
N SER A 70 0.56 19.08 24.14
CA SER A 70 1.41 17.91 23.96
C SER A 70 0.60 16.64 23.76
N ARG A 71 1.24 15.57 23.31
CA ARG A 71 0.58 14.27 23.11
C ARG A 71 1.47 13.10 23.52
N SER A 72 0.82 11.98 23.79
CA SER A 72 1.48 10.72 24.13
C SER A 72 0.86 9.54 23.39
N TYR A 73 1.67 8.55 23.04
CA TYR A 73 1.23 7.31 22.39
C TYR A 73 1.23 6.17 23.42
N HIS A 74 0.09 5.49 23.53
CA HIS A 74 -0.11 4.35 24.41
C HIS A 74 -0.16 3.09 23.55
N ILE A 75 0.97 2.37 23.51
CA ILE A 75 1.18 1.23 22.61
C ILE A 75 1.71 0.05 23.41
N LYS A 76 1.00 -1.08 23.34
CA LYS A 76 1.36 -2.32 24.06
C LYS A 76 1.67 -2.10 25.57
N GLY A 77 0.99 -1.15 26.20
CA GLY A 77 1.13 -0.83 27.63
C GLY A 77 2.30 0.10 27.99
N LYS A 78 3.05 0.58 27.00
CA LYS A 78 4.07 1.63 27.17
C LYS A 78 3.51 2.98 26.73
N ILE A 79 4.02 4.05 27.34
CA ILE A 79 3.70 5.44 26.99
C ILE A 79 4.94 6.05 26.34
N TYR A 80 4.77 6.64 25.16
CA TYR A 80 5.81 7.39 24.45
C TYR A 80 5.40 8.86 24.37
N GLY A 81 6.30 9.77 24.73
CA GLY A 81 6.04 11.21 24.79
C GLY A 81 6.42 11.83 26.14
N PRO A 82 6.00 13.07 26.42
CA PRO A 82 5.15 13.91 25.58
C PRO A 82 5.89 14.47 24.35
N PHE A 83 5.16 14.63 23.25
CA PHE A 83 5.58 15.27 22.00
C PHE A 83 4.77 16.55 21.74
N ASP A 84 5.34 17.54 21.07
CA ASP A 84 4.81 18.92 20.96
C ASP A 84 4.66 19.45 19.52
N ARG A 85 4.92 18.62 18.50
CA ARG A 85 4.75 19.00 17.08
C ARG A 85 3.29 19.38 16.76
N ARG A 86 3.05 20.34 15.87
CA ARG A 86 1.66 20.79 15.60
C ARG A 86 0.87 19.88 14.66
N ILE A 87 1.54 19.33 13.65
CA ILE A 87 0.93 18.51 12.59
C ILE A 87 1.61 17.15 12.59
N VAL A 88 0.83 16.08 12.66
CA VAL A 88 1.33 14.73 12.89
C VAL A 88 0.84 13.81 11.79
N GLU A 89 1.71 12.89 11.39
CA GLU A 89 1.30 11.76 10.58
C GLU A 89 0.64 10.69 11.46
N LYS A 90 -0.25 9.90 10.86
CA LYS A 90 -0.84 8.76 11.57
C LYS A 90 0.26 7.73 11.87
N PRO A 91 0.26 7.11 13.08
CA PRO A 91 1.07 5.94 13.33
C PRO A 91 0.79 4.90 12.27
N VAL A 92 1.85 4.28 11.78
CA VAL A 92 1.76 3.18 10.83
C VAL A 92 1.94 1.88 11.59
N PHE A 93 1.12 0.90 11.29
CA PHE A 93 1.19 -0.39 11.96
C PHE A 93 0.53 -1.47 11.11
N ASN A 94 0.97 -2.70 11.33
CA ASN A 94 0.41 -3.92 10.79
C ASN A 94 0.44 -4.98 11.90
N LEU A 95 0.26 -6.24 11.52
CA LEU A 95 0.22 -7.36 12.45
C LEU A 95 1.48 -7.49 13.32
N ASP A 96 2.65 -7.27 12.73
CA ASP A 96 3.94 -7.57 13.33
C ASP A 96 4.64 -6.30 13.86
N SER A 97 4.42 -5.18 13.18
CA SER A 97 5.21 -3.97 13.34
C SER A 97 4.37 -2.72 13.48
N TRP A 98 4.93 -1.73 14.16
CA TRP A 98 4.35 -0.40 14.30
C TRP A 98 5.43 0.67 14.40
N GLY A 99 5.06 1.90 14.09
CA GLY A 99 5.93 3.04 14.26
C GLY A 99 5.21 4.37 14.11
N PHE A 100 5.89 5.44 14.50
CA PHE A 100 5.41 6.80 14.30
C PHE A 100 6.59 7.78 14.20
N ILE A 101 6.32 8.96 13.64
CA ILE A 101 7.25 10.09 13.62
C ILE A 101 6.62 11.21 14.42
N ASP A 102 7.37 11.77 15.36
CA ASP A 102 6.92 12.91 16.15
C ASP A 102 8.09 13.78 16.60
N SER A 103 7.83 14.95 17.19
CA SER A 103 8.89 15.86 17.64
C SER A 103 8.64 16.37 19.05
N LYS A 104 9.75 16.65 19.75
CA LYS A 104 9.81 17.30 21.05
C LYS A 104 10.96 18.31 21.04
N ASN A 105 10.69 19.56 21.41
CA ASN A 105 11.71 20.63 21.43
C ASN A 105 12.53 20.71 20.13
N GLU A 106 11.86 20.81 18.97
CA GLU A 106 12.50 20.90 17.63
C GLU A 106 13.33 19.67 17.22
N THR A 107 13.36 18.63 18.05
CA THR A 107 14.00 17.35 17.72
C THR A 107 12.92 16.37 17.29
N SER A 108 13.05 15.84 16.08
CA SER A 108 12.16 14.82 15.53
C SER A 108 12.71 13.42 15.80
N TYR A 109 11.82 12.53 16.23
CA TYR A 109 12.09 11.15 16.59
C TYR A 109 11.34 10.23 15.64
N VAL A 110 12.02 9.19 15.17
CA VAL A 110 11.42 8.09 14.43
C VAL A 110 11.42 6.87 15.34
N ILE A 111 10.23 6.40 15.72
CA ILE A 111 10.05 5.25 16.60
C ILE A 111 9.54 4.06 15.79
N PHE A 112 10.22 2.91 15.91
CA PHE A 112 9.82 1.65 15.30
C PHE A 112 9.87 0.51 16.32
N ASN A 113 8.76 -0.20 16.50
CA ASN A 113 8.63 -1.30 17.47
C ASN A 113 9.09 -0.99 18.90
N GLY A 114 9.03 0.29 19.29
CA GLY A 114 9.39 0.78 20.62
C GLY A 114 10.85 1.19 20.76
N GLU A 115 11.62 1.12 19.68
CA GLU A 115 12.99 1.58 19.60
C GLU A 115 13.06 2.91 18.84
N GLU A 116 13.96 3.78 19.30
CA GLU A 116 14.32 5.01 18.60
C GLU A 116 15.31 4.67 17.49
N ILE A 117 14.86 4.77 16.24
CA ILE A 117 15.66 4.41 15.06
C ILE A 117 16.20 5.64 14.31
N GLY A 118 15.78 6.84 14.71
CA GLY A 118 16.25 8.09 14.13
C GLY A 118 15.96 9.29 15.01
N VAL A 119 16.93 10.18 15.12
CA VAL A 119 16.84 11.47 15.82
C VAL A 119 17.35 12.55 14.89
N HIS A 120 16.50 13.50 14.55
CA HIS A 120 16.77 14.53 13.55
C HIS A 120 16.46 15.91 14.11
N ARG A 121 17.24 16.91 13.71
CA ARG A 121 17.04 18.32 14.06
C ARG A 121 17.11 19.14 12.78
N ASP A 122 16.61 20.37 12.86
CA ASP A 122 16.66 21.32 11.75
C ASP A 122 18.08 21.40 11.14
N PRO A 123 18.20 21.39 9.81
CA PRO A 123 17.12 21.50 8.81
C PRO A 123 16.50 20.16 8.36
N LEU A 124 16.81 19.04 9.02
CA LEU A 124 16.42 17.69 8.58
C LEU A 124 15.09 17.27 9.21
N TYR A 125 14.10 17.01 8.35
CA TYR A 125 12.74 16.71 8.77
C TYR A 125 12.26 15.33 8.29
N PRO A 126 12.04 14.37 9.21
CA PRO A 126 11.56 13.05 8.85
C PRO A 126 10.04 13.06 8.58
N VAL A 127 9.63 12.38 7.51
CA VAL A 127 8.23 12.20 7.08
C VAL A 127 8.02 10.84 6.42
N GLY A 128 6.76 10.44 6.24
CA GLY A 128 6.39 9.23 5.52
C GLY A 128 7.01 7.99 6.14
N LEU A 129 6.65 7.62 7.36
CA LEU A 129 7.08 6.33 7.88
C LEU A 129 6.32 5.20 7.16
N LYS A 130 7.04 4.17 6.69
CA LYS A 130 6.47 2.89 6.24
C LYS A 130 7.09 1.76 7.05
N VAL A 131 6.26 0.79 7.43
CA VAL A 131 6.66 -0.38 8.21
C VAL A 131 6.17 -1.66 7.53
N SER A 132 6.99 -2.70 7.63
CA SER A 132 6.67 -4.07 7.24
C SER A 132 7.04 -5.03 8.38
N SER A 133 6.89 -6.33 8.21
CA SER A 133 7.16 -7.28 9.31
C SER A 133 8.61 -7.20 9.82
N ASN A 134 9.59 -6.98 8.93
CA ASN A 134 11.02 -6.96 9.30
C ASN A 134 11.78 -5.73 8.80
N ALA A 135 11.10 -4.71 8.30
CA ALA A 135 11.75 -3.50 7.81
C ALA A 135 10.96 -2.23 8.09
N TRP A 136 11.67 -1.12 8.01
CA TRP A 136 11.13 0.21 8.12
C TRP A 136 11.81 1.12 7.10
N SER A 137 11.09 2.17 6.72
CA SER A 137 11.65 3.23 5.89
C SER A 137 10.98 4.56 6.18
N TYR A 138 11.73 5.65 6.03
CA TYR A 138 11.19 7.01 6.08
C TYR A 138 11.96 7.94 5.16
N VAL A 139 11.37 9.09 4.86
CA VAL A 139 12.00 10.14 4.05
C VAL A 139 12.56 11.20 4.99
N LEU A 140 13.77 11.66 4.71
CA LEU A 140 14.39 12.80 5.37
C LEU A 140 14.46 13.96 4.38
N ILE A 141 13.71 15.03 4.66
CA ILE A 141 13.69 16.25 3.85
C ILE A 141 14.73 17.22 4.43
N ASP A 142 15.65 17.68 3.60
CA ASP A 142 16.51 18.82 3.93
C ASP A 142 15.77 20.12 3.59
N GLN A 143 15.29 20.83 4.60
CA GLN A 143 14.52 22.05 4.40
C GLN A 143 15.36 23.22 3.89
N LEU A 144 16.69 23.16 4.04
CA LEU A 144 17.60 24.20 3.57
C LEU A 144 17.98 23.97 2.10
N GLU A 145 18.35 22.73 1.76
CA GLU A 145 18.78 22.39 0.40
C GLU A 145 17.64 21.99 -0.54
N GLY A 146 16.46 21.66 0.02
CA GLY A 146 15.29 21.20 -0.72
C GLY A 146 15.44 19.78 -1.29
N ASN A 147 16.50 19.05 -0.93
CA ASN A 147 16.71 17.68 -1.36
C ASN A 147 16.09 16.68 -0.37
N THR A 148 15.97 15.44 -0.83
CA THR A 148 15.36 14.35 -0.04
C THR A 148 16.29 13.15 0.01
N ARG A 149 16.30 12.48 1.15
CA ARG A 149 16.96 11.18 1.34
C ARG A 149 15.91 10.17 1.77
N VAL A 150 16.08 8.91 1.40
CA VAL A 150 15.26 7.81 1.91
C VAL A 150 16.13 6.98 2.82
N ILE A 151 15.69 6.76 4.05
CA ILE A 151 16.34 5.87 5.02
C ILE A 151 15.58 4.56 5.03
N ILE A 152 16.26 3.44 4.79
CA ILE A 152 15.68 2.09 4.81
C ILE A 152 16.56 1.22 5.69
N ASN A 153 16.02 0.71 6.79
CA ASN A 153 16.75 -0.11 7.78
C ASN A 153 18.11 0.50 8.19
N GLY A 154 18.15 1.81 8.37
CA GLY A 154 19.34 2.56 8.79
C GLY A 154 20.30 2.94 7.66
N GLN A 155 20.08 2.46 6.43
CA GLN A 155 20.87 2.84 5.27
C GLN A 155 20.22 4.03 4.53
N GLU A 156 21.05 5.00 4.17
CA GLU A 156 20.64 6.21 3.45
C GLU A 156 20.79 6.05 1.93
N TYR A 157 19.78 6.55 1.20
CA TYR A 157 19.76 6.63 -0.26
C TYR A 157 19.41 8.06 -0.68
N GLY A 158 20.21 8.63 -1.60
CA GLY A 158 20.09 10.02 -2.04
C GLY A 158 21.43 10.75 -1.97
N PRO A 159 21.43 12.09 -1.97
CA PRO A 159 20.26 12.97 -2.05
C PRO A 159 19.57 12.91 -3.42
N PHE A 160 18.24 13.00 -3.42
CA PHE A 160 17.41 13.11 -4.61
C PHE A 160 16.89 14.54 -4.77
N THR A 161 16.97 15.07 -5.99
CA THR A 161 16.40 16.39 -6.34
C THR A 161 14.89 16.39 -6.15
N SER A 162 14.20 15.34 -6.58
CA SER A 162 12.81 15.10 -6.22
C SER A 162 12.55 13.61 -6.06
N LEU A 163 11.86 13.29 -4.96
CA LEU A 163 11.39 11.96 -4.63
C LEU A 163 9.93 11.87 -5.04
N HIS A 164 9.59 10.88 -5.87
CA HIS A 164 8.20 10.61 -6.23
C HIS A 164 7.55 9.68 -5.23
N ASN A 165 8.21 8.56 -4.93
CA ASN A 165 7.74 7.60 -3.95
C ASN A 165 8.87 6.65 -3.56
N TYR A 166 8.67 5.87 -2.52
CA TYR A 166 9.51 4.74 -2.14
C TYR A 166 8.58 3.62 -1.71
N TYR A 167 8.96 2.39 -1.98
CA TYR A 167 8.11 1.22 -1.84
C TYR A 167 8.84 0.22 -0.97
N LEU A 168 8.09 -0.43 -0.07
CA LEU A 168 8.57 -1.49 0.80
C LEU A 168 7.67 -2.69 0.58
N SER A 169 8.24 -3.88 0.35
CA SER A 169 7.46 -5.12 0.27
C SER A 169 6.82 -5.43 1.62
N ASN A 170 5.75 -6.24 1.62
CA ASN A 170 5.09 -6.66 2.86
C ASN A 170 6.03 -7.36 3.86
N GLU A 171 7.04 -8.08 3.35
CA GLU A 171 8.06 -8.76 4.16
C GLU A 171 9.22 -7.84 4.56
N GLY A 172 9.39 -6.69 3.88
CA GLY A 172 10.50 -5.75 4.09
C GLY A 172 11.83 -6.14 3.47
N ASP A 173 11.89 -7.30 2.82
CA ASP A 173 13.09 -7.82 2.17
C ASP A 173 13.43 -7.09 0.85
N ARG A 174 12.47 -6.35 0.30
CA ARG A 174 12.56 -5.64 -0.97
C ARG A 174 12.06 -4.23 -0.83
N TRP A 175 12.71 -3.36 -1.57
CA TRP A 175 12.30 -1.98 -1.68
C TRP A 175 12.66 -1.42 -3.05
N ALA A 176 11.97 -0.34 -3.40
CA ALA A 176 12.25 0.44 -4.59
C ALA A 176 12.10 1.93 -4.27
N ILE A 177 12.88 2.79 -4.92
CA ILE A 177 12.79 4.24 -4.78
C ILE A 177 12.52 4.80 -6.17
N ALA A 178 11.37 5.47 -6.33
CA ALA A 178 11.01 6.21 -7.53
C ALA A 178 11.39 7.68 -7.35
N TYR A 179 12.27 8.18 -8.20
CA TYR A 179 12.85 9.51 -8.08
C TYR A 179 13.14 10.08 -9.47
N ASN A 180 13.50 11.34 -9.52
CA ASN A 180 13.96 11.99 -10.74
C ASN A 180 15.24 12.79 -10.48
N GLU A 181 16.18 12.71 -11.42
CA GLU A 181 17.45 13.47 -11.40
C GLU A 181 17.28 14.82 -12.11
N ASN A 182 16.29 14.90 -13.00
CA ASN A 182 15.83 16.11 -13.66
C ASN A 182 14.30 16.07 -13.83
N PRO A 183 13.62 17.20 -14.06
CA PRO A 183 12.16 17.27 -14.07
C PRO A 183 11.45 16.36 -15.11
N GLU A 184 12.17 15.85 -16.11
CA GLU A 184 11.61 15.08 -17.23
C GLU A 184 12.04 13.61 -17.26
N GLU A 185 12.91 13.18 -16.34
CA GLU A 185 13.44 11.81 -16.31
C GLU A 185 13.23 11.16 -14.96
N TYR A 186 12.41 10.12 -14.98
CA TYR A 186 12.05 9.33 -13.83
C TYR A 186 12.84 8.03 -13.83
N PHE A 187 13.28 7.62 -12.65
CA PHE A 187 14.04 6.40 -12.42
C PHE A 187 13.43 5.60 -11.27
N VAL A 188 13.69 4.30 -11.28
CA VAL A 188 13.40 3.42 -10.14
C VAL A 188 14.68 2.69 -9.74
N LEU A 189 15.14 2.91 -8.50
CA LEU A 189 16.27 2.23 -7.87
C LEU A 189 15.75 1.08 -6.99
N PHE A 190 16.29 -0.12 -7.15
CA PHE A 190 15.92 -1.30 -6.37
C PHE A 190 16.97 -1.64 -5.30
N ASN A 191 16.57 -2.48 -4.35
CA ASN A 191 17.41 -2.96 -3.25
C ASN A 191 18.69 -3.70 -3.63
N ASN A 192 18.76 -4.24 -4.84
CA ASN A 192 19.97 -4.86 -5.37
C ASN A 192 20.87 -3.88 -6.15
N GLY A 193 20.61 -2.57 -6.07
CA GLY A 193 21.33 -1.55 -6.82
C GLY A 193 20.94 -1.42 -8.29
N LYS A 194 20.02 -2.27 -8.80
CA LYS A 194 19.50 -2.12 -10.17
C LYS A 194 18.75 -0.80 -10.29
N LYS A 195 19.04 -0.04 -11.34
CA LYS A 195 18.33 1.19 -11.73
C LYS A 195 17.65 0.94 -13.07
N ILE A 196 16.37 1.33 -13.20
CA ILE A 196 15.63 1.33 -14.47
C ILE A 196 15.11 2.73 -14.79
N GLY A 197 14.97 3.02 -16.10
CA GLY A 197 14.71 4.35 -16.64
C GLY A 197 15.79 4.76 -17.66
N PRO A 198 15.77 6.01 -18.16
CA PRO A 198 14.81 7.06 -17.83
C PRO A 198 13.43 6.81 -18.43
N TYR A 199 12.39 7.07 -17.62
CA TYR A 199 11.01 7.18 -18.06
C TYR A 199 10.63 8.65 -18.19
N LYS A 200 9.72 8.96 -19.10
CA LYS A 200 9.09 10.28 -19.19
C LYS A 200 8.12 10.51 -18.03
N ARG A 201 7.44 9.45 -17.57
CA ARG A 201 6.45 9.50 -16.50
C ARG A 201 6.25 8.12 -15.89
N LEU A 202 6.16 8.05 -14.56
CA LEU A 202 5.69 6.84 -13.86
C LEU A 202 4.17 6.92 -13.69
N ILE A 203 3.45 5.85 -14.02
CA ILE A 203 1.99 5.80 -13.92
C ILE A 203 1.61 5.03 -12.64
N ASN A 204 2.02 3.77 -12.52
CA ASN A 204 1.84 2.94 -11.31
C ASN A 204 3.09 2.11 -11.02
N PHE A 205 3.33 1.81 -9.75
CA PHE A 205 4.33 0.82 -9.33
C PHE A 205 3.81 0.06 -8.12
N GLU A 206 3.86 -1.26 -8.17
CA GLU A 206 3.39 -2.11 -7.07
C GLU A 206 4.34 -3.30 -6.84
N PHE A 207 4.59 -3.61 -5.56
CA PHE A 207 5.11 -4.91 -5.16
C PHE A 207 3.95 -5.88 -4.99
N LEU A 208 4.04 -7.03 -5.64
CA LEU A 208 3.04 -8.08 -5.47
C LEU A 208 3.41 -8.92 -4.25
N ALA A 209 2.41 -9.26 -3.44
CA ALA A 209 2.56 -10.14 -2.29
C ALA A 209 2.85 -11.58 -2.74
N GLY A 210 3.27 -12.46 -1.83
CA GLY A 210 3.52 -13.86 -2.14
C GLY A 210 4.91 -14.18 -2.70
N LYS A 211 5.09 -15.45 -3.10
CA LYS A 211 6.39 -16.01 -3.48
C LYS A 211 6.83 -15.54 -4.87
N GLY A 212 8.11 -15.19 -5.03
CA GLY A 212 8.71 -14.94 -6.36
C GLY A 212 9.12 -13.50 -6.63
N ASN A 213 9.07 -12.64 -5.62
CA ASN A 213 9.65 -11.31 -5.66
C ASN A 213 9.15 -10.40 -6.79
N ARG A 214 7.87 -10.51 -7.14
CA ARG A 214 7.28 -9.82 -8.27
C ARG A 214 7.00 -8.36 -7.97
N TRP A 215 7.13 -7.54 -9.01
CA TRP A 215 6.71 -6.15 -9.05
C TRP A 215 6.22 -5.84 -10.47
N VAL A 216 5.36 -4.85 -10.57
CA VAL A 216 4.84 -4.33 -11.84
C VAL A 216 4.98 -2.81 -11.83
N LEU A 217 5.52 -2.29 -12.93
CA LEU A 217 5.65 -0.87 -13.21
C LEU A 217 4.89 -0.58 -14.52
N THR A 218 4.08 0.46 -14.50
CA THR A 218 3.50 1.04 -15.71
C THR A 218 4.08 2.44 -15.88
N ALA A 219 4.64 2.73 -17.04
CA ALA A 219 5.37 3.99 -17.26
C ALA A 219 5.33 4.42 -18.73
N GLU A 220 5.52 5.71 -18.98
CA GLU A 220 5.82 6.22 -20.32
C GLU A 220 7.33 6.20 -20.54
N MET A 221 7.81 5.47 -21.54
CA MET A 221 9.24 5.49 -21.88
C MET A 221 9.65 6.84 -22.48
N LYS A 222 10.84 7.32 -22.12
CA LYS A 222 11.42 8.50 -22.75
C LYS A 222 11.68 8.21 -24.23
N GLY A 223 11.27 9.12 -25.11
CA GLY A 223 11.43 8.97 -26.56
C GLY A 223 10.42 8.04 -27.24
N LEU A 224 9.42 7.52 -26.50
CA LEU A 224 8.35 6.73 -27.10
C LEU A 224 7.51 7.60 -28.04
N VAL A 225 7.45 7.23 -29.31
CA VAL A 225 6.71 7.97 -30.34
C VAL A 225 5.23 7.58 -30.27
N PRO A 226 4.30 8.54 -30.17
CA PRO A 226 2.87 8.25 -30.23
C PRO A 226 2.48 7.45 -31.48
N LYS A 227 1.58 6.48 -31.33
CA LYS A 227 1.08 5.67 -32.44
C LYS A 227 0.08 6.48 -33.26
N LYS A 228 0.26 6.55 -34.59
CA LYS A 228 -0.72 7.20 -35.46
C LYS A 228 -1.88 6.26 -35.79
N VAL A 229 -3.09 6.66 -35.41
CA VAL A 229 -4.34 5.96 -35.73
C VAL A 229 -5.29 6.95 -36.38
N ASN A 230 -5.66 6.72 -37.65
CA ASN A 230 -6.55 7.60 -38.42
C ASN A 230 -6.12 9.09 -38.40
N GLY A 231 -4.81 9.35 -38.45
CA GLY A 231 -4.23 10.70 -38.41
C GLY A 231 -4.12 11.33 -37.02
N ARG A 232 -4.66 10.69 -35.98
CA ARG A 232 -4.49 11.10 -34.58
C ARG A 232 -3.28 10.41 -33.96
N GLU A 233 -2.51 11.15 -33.16
CA GLU A 233 -1.41 10.61 -32.36
C GLU A 233 -1.94 10.11 -31.01
N ILE A 234 -1.71 8.82 -30.75
CA ILE A 234 -2.17 8.12 -29.55
C ILE A 234 -0.96 7.88 -28.65
N PRO A 235 -0.90 8.50 -27.45
CA PRO A 235 0.16 8.24 -26.49
C PRO A 235 0.21 6.77 -26.12
N GLN A 236 1.39 6.29 -25.74
CA GLN A 236 1.63 4.91 -25.36
C GLN A 236 2.24 4.81 -23.97
N PHE A 237 2.10 3.66 -23.33
CA PHE A 237 2.75 3.33 -22.07
C PHE A 237 3.28 1.89 -22.11
N THR A 238 4.25 1.59 -21.29
CA THR A 238 4.93 0.30 -21.22
C THR A 238 4.68 -0.34 -19.87
N VAL A 239 4.42 -1.65 -19.88
CA VAL A 239 4.36 -2.47 -18.68
C VAL A 239 5.68 -3.20 -18.53
N VAL A 240 6.33 -3.02 -17.39
CA VAL A 240 7.62 -3.63 -17.04
C VAL A 240 7.44 -4.38 -15.73
N THR A 241 8.00 -5.58 -15.65
CA THR A 241 8.00 -6.38 -14.41
C THR A 241 9.41 -6.85 -14.08
N ASN A 242 9.53 -7.64 -13.00
CA ASN A 242 10.79 -8.25 -12.61
C ASN A 242 11.40 -9.18 -13.68
N THR A 243 10.63 -9.64 -14.66
CA THR A 243 11.11 -10.48 -15.77
C THR A 243 11.53 -9.68 -17.00
N GLY A 244 11.16 -8.40 -17.11
CA GLY A 244 11.53 -7.54 -18.22
C GLY A 244 10.38 -6.64 -18.69
N GLU A 245 10.53 -6.09 -19.89
CA GLU A 245 9.43 -5.41 -20.58
C GLU A 245 8.42 -6.44 -21.08
N ILE A 246 7.15 -6.26 -20.72
CA ILE A 246 6.05 -7.12 -21.13
C ILE A 246 5.43 -6.66 -22.44
N GLY A 247 5.27 -5.34 -22.60
CA GLY A 247 4.76 -4.75 -23.82
C GLY A 247 4.44 -3.28 -23.70
N THR A 248 4.19 -2.67 -24.86
CA THR A 248 3.82 -1.27 -25.01
C THR A 248 2.40 -1.17 -25.57
N PHE A 249 1.56 -0.40 -24.89
CA PHE A 249 0.12 -0.33 -25.11
C PHE A 249 -0.35 1.11 -25.32
N GLU A 250 -1.51 1.28 -25.94
CA GLU A 250 -2.11 2.58 -26.25
C GLU A 250 -2.80 3.15 -25.00
N GLN A 251 -2.65 4.45 -24.72
CA GLN A 251 -3.31 5.10 -23.56
C GLN A 251 -4.78 5.45 -23.80
N GLU A 252 -5.23 5.40 -25.04
CA GLU A 252 -6.62 5.72 -25.38
C GLU A 252 -7.11 4.90 -26.58
N ILE A 253 -8.41 4.63 -26.57
CA ILE A 253 -9.16 4.14 -27.73
C ILE A 253 -10.17 5.24 -28.06
N PRO A 254 -10.01 6.00 -29.17
CA PRO A 254 -10.91 7.07 -29.55
C PRO A 254 -12.36 6.58 -29.62
N GLY A 255 -13.25 7.31 -28.94
CA GLY A 255 -14.67 6.98 -28.85
C GLY A 255 -15.04 5.97 -27.76
N ASN A 256 -14.07 5.43 -27.00
CA ASN A 256 -14.34 4.52 -25.90
C ASN A 256 -14.00 5.16 -24.55
N ALA A 257 -15.00 5.77 -23.92
CA ALA A 257 -14.85 6.43 -22.62
C ALA A 257 -14.69 5.47 -21.42
N GLN A 258 -14.92 4.17 -21.62
CA GLN A 258 -14.80 3.18 -20.53
C GLN A 258 -13.36 2.68 -20.35
N TYR A 259 -12.49 2.91 -21.34
CA TYR A 259 -11.09 2.49 -21.27
C TYR A 259 -10.27 3.44 -20.39
N ASP A 260 -9.74 2.93 -19.26
CA ASP A 260 -8.79 3.65 -18.40
C ASP A 260 -7.52 2.82 -18.20
N TYR A 261 -6.45 3.19 -18.90
CA TYR A 261 -5.15 2.53 -18.82
C TYR A 261 -4.49 2.65 -17.44
N ARG A 262 -4.95 3.54 -16.56
CA ARG A 262 -4.32 3.78 -15.25
C ARG A 262 -4.76 2.76 -14.20
N GLN A 263 -5.78 1.95 -14.49
CA GLN A 263 -6.29 0.96 -13.55
C GLN A 263 -5.41 -0.29 -13.55
N LEU A 264 -4.39 -0.26 -12.70
CA LEU A 264 -3.65 -1.45 -12.30
C LEU A 264 -4.36 -2.10 -11.10
N ILE A 265 -4.74 -3.37 -11.26
CA ILE A 265 -5.37 -4.17 -10.21
C ILE A 265 -4.32 -5.12 -9.67
N THR A 266 -4.15 -5.16 -8.35
CA THR A 266 -3.23 -6.07 -7.67
C THR A 266 -3.94 -6.80 -6.54
N GLN A 267 -3.65 -8.09 -6.39
CA GLN A 267 -4.09 -8.90 -5.25
C GLN A 267 -3.11 -10.06 -5.11
N GLY A 268 -2.65 -10.31 -3.88
CA GLY A 268 -1.66 -11.36 -3.63
C GLY A 268 -0.46 -11.26 -4.58
N ALA A 269 -0.15 -12.39 -5.23
CA ALA A 269 0.94 -12.51 -6.20
C ALA A 269 0.59 -12.12 -7.63
N ASN A 270 -0.59 -11.53 -7.85
CA ASN A 270 -1.14 -11.31 -9.17
C ASN A 270 -1.36 -9.84 -9.48
N TYR A 271 -1.24 -9.51 -10.76
CA TYR A 271 -1.67 -8.22 -11.28
C TYR A 271 -2.50 -8.39 -12.56
N GLY A 272 -3.43 -7.48 -12.75
CA GLY A 272 -4.28 -7.36 -13.92
C GLY A 272 -4.34 -5.92 -14.37
N GLN A 273 -4.33 -5.69 -15.68
CA GLN A 273 -4.50 -4.35 -16.25
C GLN A 273 -5.27 -4.43 -17.57
N VAL A 274 -6.22 -3.52 -17.75
CA VAL A 274 -6.91 -3.36 -19.03
C VAL A 274 -6.00 -2.57 -19.96
N VAL A 275 -5.66 -3.14 -21.11
CA VAL A 275 -4.72 -2.54 -22.06
C VAL A 275 -5.33 -2.44 -23.46
N ALA A 276 -4.88 -1.47 -24.25
CA ALA A 276 -5.30 -1.30 -25.63
C ALA A 276 -4.14 -1.68 -26.57
N LEU A 277 -4.42 -2.57 -27.52
CA LEU A 277 -3.50 -2.98 -28.56
C LEU A 277 -4.26 -3.02 -29.88
N GLU A 278 -3.77 -2.23 -30.86
CA GLU A 278 -4.42 -2.10 -32.16
C GLU A 278 -5.87 -1.63 -32.04
N GLN A 279 -6.13 -0.68 -31.14
CA GLN A 279 -7.46 -0.13 -30.87
C GLN A 279 -8.49 -1.17 -30.40
N LYS A 280 -8.01 -2.31 -29.88
CA LYS A 280 -8.83 -3.36 -29.27
C LYS A 280 -8.47 -3.51 -27.80
N ILE A 281 -9.50 -3.72 -26.98
CA ILE A 281 -9.34 -3.92 -25.54
C ILE A 281 -8.82 -5.34 -25.30
N HIS A 282 -7.79 -5.44 -24.48
CA HIS A 282 -7.26 -6.70 -23.96
C HIS A 282 -7.18 -6.61 -22.43
N PHE A 283 -7.07 -7.77 -21.80
CA PHE A 283 -6.72 -7.87 -20.39
C PHE A 283 -5.32 -8.44 -20.28
N LEU A 284 -4.40 -7.71 -19.65
CA LEU A 284 -3.06 -8.18 -19.33
C LEU A 284 -3.07 -8.73 -17.90
N GLY A 285 -3.01 -10.06 -17.77
CA GLY A 285 -2.99 -10.76 -16.48
C GLY A 285 -1.69 -11.53 -16.31
N ASN A 286 -0.87 -11.16 -15.33
CA ASN A 286 0.41 -11.81 -15.03
C ASN A 286 1.28 -12.06 -16.26
N ASP A 287 1.68 -11.00 -16.96
CA ASP A 287 2.56 -11.05 -18.14
C ASP A 287 1.91 -11.71 -19.39
N GLU A 288 0.69 -12.25 -19.30
CA GLU A 288 -0.06 -12.85 -20.41
C GLU A 288 -1.21 -11.95 -20.88
N LEU A 289 -1.41 -11.87 -22.21
CA LEU A 289 -2.45 -11.05 -22.82
C LEU A 289 -3.67 -11.91 -23.21
N TYR A 290 -4.85 -11.46 -22.82
CA TYR A 290 -6.14 -12.11 -23.07
C TYR A 290 -7.06 -11.18 -23.87
N GLY A 291 -7.86 -11.76 -24.78
CA GLY A 291 -8.76 -11.03 -25.67
C GLY A 291 -8.36 -11.16 -27.15
N PRO A 292 -8.77 -10.22 -28.02
CA PRO A 292 -9.43 -8.95 -27.70
C PRO A 292 -10.88 -9.11 -27.19
N TYR A 293 -11.36 -8.12 -26.44
CA TYR A 293 -12.72 -8.00 -25.94
C TYR A 293 -13.44 -6.78 -26.54
N PRO A 294 -14.77 -6.81 -26.73
CA PRO A 294 -15.52 -5.67 -27.26
C PRO A 294 -15.69 -4.54 -26.24
N THR A 295 -15.60 -4.84 -24.94
CA THR A 295 -15.66 -3.86 -23.85
C THR A 295 -14.65 -4.22 -22.77
N VAL A 296 -14.51 -3.35 -21.76
CA VAL A 296 -13.66 -3.62 -20.60
C VAL A 296 -14.16 -4.85 -19.85
N VAL A 297 -13.23 -5.73 -19.46
CA VAL A 297 -13.52 -6.92 -18.63
C VAL A 297 -14.10 -6.48 -17.29
N SER A 298 -15.12 -7.21 -16.81
CA SER A 298 -15.75 -6.94 -15.51
C SER A 298 -15.45 -8.05 -14.51
N SER A 299 -15.61 -7.73 -13.22
CA SER A 299 -15.53 -8.68 -12.10
C SER A 299 -14.24 -9.50 -12.10
N ILE A 300 -13.12 -8.82 -11.83
CA ILE A 300 -11.80 -9.45 -11.74
C ILE A 300 -11.54 -9.84 -10.29
N ASP A 301 -11.28 -11.11 -10.05
CA ASP A 301 -10.74 -11.63 -8.79
C ASP A 301 -9.32 -12.12 -9.08
N MET A 302 -8.32 -11.38 -8.59
CA MET A 302 -6.94 -11.65 -8.89
C MET A 302 -6.35 -12.78 -8.04
N GLY A 303 -7.03 -13.22 -6.97
CA GLY A 303 -6.60 -14.31 -6.08
C GLY A 303 -5.25 -14.07 -5.38
N ASP A 304 -4.93 -14.89 -4.39
CA ASP A 304 -3.71 -14.71 -3.61
C ASP A 304 -2.49 -15.44 -4.21
N GLU A 305 -2.72 -16.55 -4.91
CA GLU A 305 -1.68 -17.41 -5.47
C GLU A 305 -1.31 -17.02 -6.90
N TYR A 306 -0.01 -17.08 -7.22
CA TYR A 306 0.48 -16.69 -8.54
C TYR A 306 -0.20 -17.47 -9.68
N ASN A 307 -0.62 -16.71 -10.69
CA ASN A 307 -1.33 -17.18 -11.87
C ASN A 307 -2.67 -17.88 -11.56
N LYS A 308 -3.29 -17.56 -10.43
CA LYS A 308 -4.66 -17.96 -10.07
C LYS A 308 -5.57 -16.75 -9.99
N PHE A 309 -6.28 -16.48 -11.07
CA PHE A 309 -7.23 -15.37 -11.14
C PHE A 309 -8.41 -15.73 -12.03
N ASN A 310 -9.51 -15.00 -11.83
CA ASN A 310 -10.76 -15.17 -12.57
C ASN A 310 -11.24 -13.83 -13.10
N TYR A 311 -11.89 -13.86 -14.26
CA TYR A 311 -12.49 -12.67 -14.86
C TYR A 311 -13.67 -13.05 -15.75
N ILE A 312 -14.58 -12.12 -15.97
CA ILE A 312 -15.76 -12.32 -16.83
C ILE A 312 -15.51 -11.67 -18.19
N ASP A 313 -15.61 -12.45 -19.26
CA ASP A 313 -15.71 -11.91 -20.62
C ASP A 313 -17.07 -11.19 -20.75
N PRO A 314 -17.07 -9.86 -20.96
CA PRO A 314 -18.29 -9.09 -20.97
C PRO A 314 -19.19 -9.41 -22.17
N ALA A 315 -18.64 -9.94 -23.26
CA ALA A 315 -19.37 -10.24 -24.50
C ALA A 315 -20.20 -11.50 -24.36
N THR A 316 -19.54 -12.57 -23.91
CA THR A 316 -20.12 -13.92 -23.82
C THR A 316 -20.72 -14.21 -22.44
N LYS A 317 -20.43 -13.36 -21.44
CA LYS A 317 -20.70 -13.61 -20.02
C LYS A 317 -20.05 -14.89 -19.51
N THR A 318 -18.96 -15.32 -20.15
CA THR A 318 -18.20 -16.49 -19.74
C THR A 318 -17.26 -16.12 -18.59
N LEU A 319 -17.31 -16.88 -17.51
CA LEU A 319 -16.35 -16.80 -16.41
C LEU A 319 -15.11 -17.64 -16.77
N HIS A 320 -13.96 -16.98 -16.85
CA HIS A 320 -12.67 -17.62 -17.10
C HIS A 320 -11.96 -17.90 -15.78
N PHE A 321 -11.42 -19.11 -15.63
CA PHE A 321 -10.60 -19.51 -14.49
C PHE A 321 -9.16 -19.79 -14.97
N LYS A 322 -8.17 -19.11 -14.40
CA LYS A 322 -6.75 -19.38 -14.64
C LYS A 322 -6.14 -20.05 -13.40
N GLY A 323 -5.26 -21.03 -13.61
CA GLY A 323 -4.52 -21.71 -12.54
C GLY A 323 -5.36 -22.75 -11.78
N MET A 324 -5.69 -23.86 -12.43
CA MET A 324 -6.47 -24.95 -11.80
C MET A 324 -5.66 -25.68 -10.72
N GLY A 325 -5.99 -25.38 -9.46
CA GLY A 325 -6.02 -26.35 -8.38
C GLY A 325 -7.37 -26.19 -7.69
N PHE A 326 -8.28 -27.14 -7.92
CA PHE A 326 -9.63 -27.28 -7.32
C PHE A 326 -10.05 -26.14 -6.39
N PHE A 327 -10.85 -25.19 -6.89
CA PHE A 327 -11.61 -24.34 -5.98
C PHE A 327 -12.59 -25.21 -5.18
N ARG A 328 -12.50 -25.14 -3.85
CA ARG A 328 -13.66 -25.38 -2.99
C ARG A 328 -14.72 -24.40 -3.47
N ALA A 329 -15.78 -24.90 -4.11
CA ALA A 329 -16.92 -24.10 -4.49
C ALA A 329 -17.39 -23.32 -3.26
N MET A 330 -17.14 -22.01 -3.22
CA MET A 330 -17.92 -21.14 -2.34
C MET A 330 -19.32 -21.15 -2.93
N CYS A 331 -20.17 -21.98 -2.34
CA CYS A 331 -21.58 -22.06 -2.62
C CYS A 331 -22.21 -20.76 -2.09
N GLY A 332 -22.06 -19.69 -2.86
CA GLY A 332 -22.72 -18.41 -2.66
C GLY A 332 -23.44 -18.10 -3.96
N THR A 333 -24.77 -18.22 -3.93
CA THR A 333 -25.65 -17.87 -5.04
C THR A 333 -25.34 -16.44 -5.48
N ILE A 334 -24.75 -16.27 -6.67
CA ILE A 334 -24.67 -14.98 -7.35
C ILE A 334 -26.08 -14.76 -7.95
N LEU A 335 -26.83 -13.82 -7.37
CA LEU A 335 -28.08 -13.30 -7.93
C LEU A 335 -27.79 -12.21 -8.96
#